data_AF-A0A7R9LG54-F1
#
_entry.id   AF-A0A7R9LG54-F1
#
_cell.length_a   1.000
_cell.length_b   1.000
_cell.length_c   1.000
_cell.angle_alpha   90.00
_cell.angle_beta   90.00
_cell.angle_gamma   90.00
#
_symmetry.space_group_name_H-M   'P 1'
#
loop_
_entity.id
_entity.type
_entity.pdbx_description
1 polymer ?
#
loop_
_entity_poly.entity_id
_entity_poly.type
_entity_poly.pdbx_seq_one_letter_code
_entity_poly.pdbx_strand_id
1 'polypeptide(L)'
;MAYRRTTKDTYEWIPVNRLIDDVKYAVLLLNHSLDHLNGHKSLTFDNIWRKAERRVAVDGGSKYLQPDHTLPDILCGDFDSVTTDRLNHFRQ
;
A
#
# COMPACT_ATOMS: atom_id res chain seq x y z
N MET A 1 0.99 -9.34 7.05
CA MET A 1 0.14 -10.40 7.66
C MET A 1 0.40 -10.37 9.15
N ALA A 2 -0.65 -10.48 9.97
CA ALA A 2 -0.51 -10.50 11.42
C ALA A 2 -0.98 -11.85 11.96
N TYR A 3 -0.22 -12.40 12.90
CA TYR A 3 -0.53 -13.67 13.54
C TYR A 3 -0.60 -13.45 15.04
N ARG A 4 -1.57 -14.09 15.68
CA ARG A 4 -1.60 -14.27 17.13
C ARG A 4 -1.34 -15.74 17.44
N ARG A 5 -0.31 -16.03 18.24
CA ARG A 5 -0.03 -17.39 18.72
C ARG A 5 -1.06 -17.76 19.78
N THR A 6 -1.75 -18.88 19.61
CA THR A 6 -2.62 -19.44 20.66
C THR A 6 -1.82 -20.39 21.56
N THR A 7 -2.44 -20.85 22.65
CA THR A 7 -1.84 -21.76 23.64
C THR A 7 -1.53 -23.18 23.13
N LYS A 8 -1.88 -23.52 21.87
CA LYS A 8 -1.78 -24.89 21.30
C LYS A 8 -1.04 -24.97 19.96
N ASP A 9 -0.07 -24.11 19.69
CA ASP A 9 0.68 -24.08 18.42
C ASP A 9 -0.21 -23.94 17.16
N THR A 10 -1.39 -23.33 17.32
CA THR A 10 -2.22 -22.92 16.18
C THR A 10 -2.07 -21.42 15.95
N TYR A 11 -2.06 -21.02 14.69
CA TYR A 11 -1.99 -19.63 14.27
C TYR A 11 -3.40 -19.14 13.92
N GLU A 12 -3.85 -18.08 14.59
CA GLU A 12 -5.06 -17.39 14.19
C GLU A 12 -4.72 -16.32 13.14
N TRP A 13 -5.38 -16.42 12.00
CA TRP A 13 -5.28 -15.44 10.93
C TRP A 13 -6.24 -14.30 11.18
N ILE A 14 -5.69 -13.10 11.36
CA ILE A 14 -6.51 -11.91 11.56
C ILE A 14 -6.36 -11.00 10.33
N PRO A 15 -7.47 -10.68 9.63
CA PRO A 15 -7.47 -9.70 8.56
C PRO A 15 -6.91 -8.36 9.04
N VAL A 16 -5.97 -7.80 8.28
CA VAL A 16 -5.23 -6.56 8.65
C VAL A 16 -6.17 -5.37 8.81
N ASN A 17 -7.29 -5.32 8.09
CA ASN A 17 -8.29 -4.26 8.24
C ASN A 17 -8.91 -4.18 9.65
N ARG A 18 -8.77 -5.22 10.48
CA ARG A 18 -9.24 -5.24 11.87
C ARG A 18 -8.18 -4.81 12.88
N LEU A 19 -6.91 -4.74 12.48
CA LEU A 19 -5.77 -4.51 13.38
C LEU A 19 -4.80 -3.45 12.85
N ILE A 20 -5.26 -2.59 11.94
CA ILE A 20 -4.36 -1.72 11.18
C ILE A 20 -3.53 -0.77 12.05
N ASP A 21 -4.01 -0.50 13.26
CA ASP A 21 -3.34 0.34 14.26
C ASP A 21 -2.36 -0.43 15.16
N ASP A 22 -2.47 -1.76 15.23
CA ASP A 22 -1.75 -2.59 16.22
C ASP A 22 -0.68 -3.48 15.59
N VAL A 23 -0.53 -3.45 14.27
CA VAL A 23 0.38 -4.36 13.55
C VAL A 23 1.28 -3.62 12.58
N LYS A 24 2.50 -4.11 12.49
CA LYS A 24 3.46 -3.71 11.47
C LYS A 24 3.13 -4.41 10.16
N TYR A 25 2.98 -3.64 9.08
CA TYR A 25 2.71 -4.18 7.76
C TYR A 25 3.33 -3.32 6.66
N ALA A 26 3.57 -3.96 5.52
CA ALA A 26 3.94 -3.30 4.27
C ALA A 26 2.75 -3.30 3.30
N VAL A 27 2.70 -2.31 2.43
CA VAL A 27 1.69 -2.20 1.36
C VAL A 27 2.38 -2.26 0.01
N LEU A 28 1.81 -3.08 -0.87
CA LEU A 28 2.21 -3.19 -2.27
C LEU A 28 1.08 -2.62 -3.14
N LEU A 29 1.36 -1.56 -3.88
CA LEU A 29 0.43 -0.93 -4.81
C LEU A 29 0.74 -1.40 -6.23
N LEU A 30 -0.17 -2.20 -6.78
CA LEU A 30 -0.06 -2.75 -8.12
C LEU A 30 -0.72 -1.83 -9.16
N ASN A 31 -0.43 -2.05 -10.43
CA ASN A 31 -1.00 -1.31 -11.56
C ASN A 31 -2.47 -1.70 -11.83
N HIS A 32 -3.35 -1.37 -10.88
CA HIS A 32 -4.77 -1.55 -11.00
C HIS A 32 -5.50 -0.28 -10.56
N SER A 33 -6.50 0.11 -11.35
CA SER A 33 -7.32 1.28 -11.05
C SER A 33 -7.92 1.20 -9.65
N LEU A 34 -7.76 2.29 -8.90
CA LEU A 34 -8.42 2.54 -7.61
C LEU A 34 -9.78 3.23 -7.79
N ASP A 35 -10.24 3.47 -9.03
CA ASP A 35 -11.46 4.24 -9.32
C ASP A 35 -12.74 3.57 -8.77
N HIS A 36 -12.67 2.27 -8.48
CA HIS A 36 -13.75 1.51 -7.85
C HIS A 36 -13.83 1.72 -6.32
N LEU A 37 -12.88 2.45 -5.73
CA LEU A 37 -12.92 2.85 -4.32
C LEU A 37 -13.84 4.07 -4.18
N ASN A 38 -15.11 3.83 -3.85
CA ASN A 38 -16.03 4.89 -3.44
C ASN A 38 -15.59 5.53 -2.11
N GLY A 39 -16.05 6.76 -1.79
CA GLY A 39 -15.51 7.63 -0.72
C GLY A 39 -14.98 6.94 0.55
N HIS A 40 -15.73 6.01 1.16
CA HIS A 40 -15.26 5.26 2.35
C HIS A 40 -14.07 4.33 2.07
N LYS A 41 -14.02 3.69 0.91
CA LYS A 41 -12.90 2.86 0.46
C LYS A 41 -11.67 3.70 0.11
N SER A 42 -11.86 4.92 -0.41
CA SER A 42 -10.74 5.87 -0.61
C SER A 42 -10.09 6.21 0.73
N LEU A 43 -10.88 6.61 1.72
CA LEU A 43 -10.41 6.88 3.09
C LEU A 43 -9.74 5.65 3.73
N THR A 44 -10.22 4.45 3.37
CA THR A 44 -9.61 3.19 3.83
C THR A 44 -8.24 2.97 3.21
N PHE A 45 -8.08 3.20 1.89
CA PHE A 45 -6.77 3.15 1.23
C PHE A 45 -5.81 4.16 1.83
N ASP A 46 -6.21 5.43 1.99
CA ASP A 46 -5.36 6.48 2.53
C ASP A 46 -4.85 6.11 3.93
N ASN A 47 -5.72 5.54 4.77
CA ASN A 47 -5.35 5.05 6.09
C ASN A 47 -4.40 3.86 6.02
N ILE A 48 -4.66 2.88 5.16
CA ILE A 48 -3.78 1.72 4.94
C ILE A 48 -2.39 2.19 4.49
N TRP A 49 -2.34 3.05 3.48
CA TRP A 49 -1.11 3.56 2.89
C TRP A 49 -0.31 4.39 3.90
N ARG A 50 -0.97 5.32 4.59
CA ARG A 50 -0.32 6.21 5.56
C ARG A 50 0.24 5.46 6.78
N LYS A 51 -0.45 4.44 7.28
CA LYS A 51 -0.01 3.71 8.49
C LYS A 51 0.98 2.57 8.20
N ALA A 52 1.19 2.23 6.93
CA ALA A 52 2.15 1.21 6.55
C ALA A 52 3.58 1.56 7.02
N GLU A 53 4.31 0.57 7.51
CA GLU A 53 5.73 0.73 7.87
C GLU A 53 6.61 0.81 6.61
N ARG A 54 6.18 0.15 5.53
CA ARG A 54 6.79 0.19 4.20
C ARG A 54 5.75 0.25 3.10
N ARG A 55 6.05 1.02 2.06
CA ARG A 55 5.21 1.30 0.89
C ARG A 55 6.00 0.97 -0.36
N VAL A 56 5.42 0.13 -1.21
CA VAL A 56 6.03 -0.25 -2.48
C VAL A 56 5.02 0.03 -3.58
N ALA A 57 5.41 0.82 -4.57
CA ALA A 57 4.64 1.00 -5.80
C ALA A 57 5.28 0.20 -6.92
N VAL A 58 4.50 -0.65 -7.60
CA VAL A 58 4.98 -1.49 -8.69
C VAL A 58 4.56 -0.89 -10.01
N ASP A 59 5.54 -0.39 -10.76
CA ASP A 59 5.40 0.15 -12.10
C ASP A 59 4.20 1.14 -12.16
N GLY A 60 3.20 0.89 -13.01
CA GLY A 60 2.03 1.76 -13.15
C GLY A 60 1.16 1.88 -11.91
N GLY A 61 1.36 1.05 -10.89
CA GLY A 61 0.67 1.19 -9.59
C GLY A 61 0.95 2.54 -8.95
N SER A 62 2.11 3.13 -9.22
CA SER A 62 2.38 4.49 -8.78
C SER A 62 1.31 5.47 -9.24
N LYS A 63 0.74 5.32 -10.45
CA LYS A 63 -0.27 6.21 -11.10
C LYS A 63 -1.45 6.62 -10.24
N TYR A 64 -1.79 5.80 -9.26
CA TYR A 64 -2.94 6.00 -8.41
C TYR A 64 -2.63 6.77 -7.12
N LEU A 65 -1.35 7.05 -6.86
CA LEU A 65 -0.95 7.94 -5.78
C LEU A 65 -1.24 9.39 -6.16
N GLN A 66 -1.96 10.08 -5.28
CA GLN A 66 -2.24 11.50 -5.38
C GLN A 66 -1.06 12.33 -4.84
N PRO A 67 -0.94 13.61 -5.20
CA PRO A 67 0.19 14.47 -4.77
C PRO A 67 0.32 14.64 -3.25
N ASP A 68 -0.76 14.46 -2.49
CA ASP A 68 -0.80 14.55 -1.03
C ASP A 68 -0.51 13.21 -0.33
N HIS A 69 -0.41 12.11 -1.09
CA HIS A 69 0.00 10.83 -0.53
C HIS A 69 1.49 10.83 -0.19
N THR A 70 1.84 10.16 0.91
CA THR A 70 3.24 9.88 1.23
C THR A 70 3.88 9.08 0.10
N LEU A 71 5.10 9.46 -0.31
CA LEU A 71 5.83 8.75 -1.36
C LEU A 71 6.07 7.27 -0.97
N PRO A 72 6.10 6.36 -1.96
CA PRO A 72 6.50 4.98 -1.70
C PRO A 72 7.97 4.94 -1.30
N ASP A 73 8.31 4.04 -0.38
CA ASP A 73 9.71 3.77 -0.01
C ASP A 73 10.47 3.13 -1.18
N ILE A 74 9.77 2.37 -2.02
CA ILE A 74 10.33 1.70 -3.20
C ILE A 74 9.38 1.87 -4.39
N LEU A 75 9.91 2.34 -5.51
CA LEU A 75 9.28 2.23 -6.83
C LEU A 75 10.05 1.18 -7.63
N CYS A 76 9.39 0.09 -8.06
CA CYS A 76 10.03 -1.02 -8.75
C CYS A 76 9.20 -1.56 -9.92
N GLY A 77 9.80 -2.37 -10.77
CA GLY A 77 9.18 -2.93 -11.97
C GLY A 77 10.13 -2.84 -13.16
N ASP A 78 9.63 -3.12 -14.36
CA ASP A 78 10.31 -2.85 -15.63
C ASP A 78 10.10 -1.40 -16.12
N PHE A 79 9.20 -0.66 -15.47
CA PHE A 79 8.89 0.76 -15.73
C PHE A 79 8.29 1.01 -17.11
N ASP A 80 7.68 0.00 -17.73
CA ASP A 80 7.07 0.15 -19.06
C ASP A 80 5.77 0.98 -19.03
N SER A 81 5.18 1.12 -17.84
CA SER A 81 3.95 1.87 -17.68
C SER A 81 4.09 3.11 -16.78
N VAL A 82 5.22 3.36 -16.13
CA VAL A 82 5.46 4.64 -15.42
C VAL A 82 5.82 5.77 -16.39
N THR A 83 5.24 6.95 -16.21
CA THR A 83 5.58 8.13 -17.01
C THR A 83 6.87 8.81 -16.51
N THR A 84 7.61 9.46 -17.41
CA THR A 84 8.83 10.21 -17.07
C THR A 84 8.59 11.27 -15.99
N ASP A 85 7.47 11.99 -16.06
CA ASP A 85 7.12 13.00 -15.06
C ASP A 85 6.95 12.39 -13.66
N ARG A 86 6.36 11.19 -13.57
CA ARG A 86 6.26 10.46 -12.30
C ARG A 86 7.60 10.00 -11.78
N LEU A 87 8.46 9.46 -12.65
CA LEU A 87 9.82 9.08 -12.26
C LEU A 87 10.59 10.30 -11.72
N ASN A 88 10.43 11.46 -12.34
CA ASN A 88 11.04 12.70 -11.88
C ASN A 88 10.47 13.17 -10.54
N HIS A 89 9.16 13.03 -10.32
CA HIS A 89 8.53 13.34 -9.03
C HIS A 89 9.08 12.47 -7.89
N PHE A 90 9.28 11.16 -8.10
CA PHE A 90 9.80 10.26 -7.07
C PHE A 90 11.33 10.32 -6.86
N ARG A 91 12.07 11.03 -7.71
CA ARG A 91 13.53 11.18 -7.61
C ARG A 91 13.97 12.40 -6.77
N GLN A 92 13.06 13.31 -6.46
CA GLN A 92 13.31 14.50 -5.64
C GLN A 92 13.40 14.14 -4.16
#